data_AF-A0A535SIB6-F1
#
_entry.id   AF-A0A535SIB6-F1
#
_cell.length_a   1.000
_cell.length_b   1.000
_cell.length_c   1.000
_cell.angle_alpha   90.00
_cell.angle_beta   90.00
_cell.angle_gamma   90.00
#
_symmetry.space_group_name_H-M   'P 1'
#
loop_
_entity.id
_entity.type
_entity.pdbx_description
1 polymer ?
#
loop_
_entity_poly.entity_id
_entity_poly.type
_entity_poly.pdbx_seq_one_letter_code
_entity_poly.pdbx_strand_id
1 'polypeptide(L)'
;FKLNTMSQMSTVSQGHLPGPEGSLLKLQWSELNQRLVELAFELEGPFSSLAPDSVDAPFEGRWQYEYLRARGNTIEAGTSEVQRNIVAERVLGLPHA
;
A
#
# COMPACT_ATOMS: atom_id res chain seq x y z
N PHE A 1 -13.24 5.03 5.67
CA PHE A 1 -11.87 5.11 5.12
C PHE A 1 -11.19 6.45 5.38
N LYS A 2 -11.57 7.54 4.70
CA LYS A 2 -10.97 8.88 4.89
C LYS A 2 -10.93 9.35 6.36
N LEU A 3 -11.99 9.05 7.12
CA LEU A 3 -12.07 9.37 8.55
C LEU A 3 -10.99 8.66 9.37
N ASN A 4 -10.74 7.36 9.14
CA ASN A 4 -9.74 6.60 9.93
C ASN A 4 -8.32 7.13 9.69
N THR A 5 -7.98 7.49 8.45
CA THR A 5 -6.69 8.12 8.12
C THR A 5 -6.54 9.48 8.79
N MET A 6 -7.58 10.33 8.73
CA MET A 6 -7.56 11.66 9.36
C MET A 6 -7.47 11.56 10.89
N SER A 7 -8.18 10.62 11.50
CA SER A 7 -8.11 10.35 12.94
C SER A 7 -6.70 9.90 13.35
N GLN A 8 -6.06 9.02 12.59
CA GLN A 8 -4.68 8.60 12.88
C GLN A 8 -3.68 9.74 12.75
N MET A 9 -3.76 10.53 11.68
CA MET A 9 -2.91 11.70 11.50
C MET A 9 -3.12 12.72 12.63
N SER A 10 -4.37 12.90 13.07
CA SER A 10 -4.69 13.75 14.22
C SER A 10 -4.05 13.20 15.50
N THR A 11 -4.17 11.90 15.80
CA THR A 11 -3.55 11.27 16.98
C THR A 11 -2.03 11.49 17.00
N VAL A 12 -1.36 11.26 15.86
CA VAL A 12 0.09 11.50 15.72
C VAL A 12 0.43 12.98 15.86
N SER A 13 -0.37 13.89 15.30
CA SER A 13 -0.15 15.34 15.43
C SER A 13 -0.26 15.85 16.87
N GLN A 14 -1.01 15.14 17.72
CA GLN A 14 -1.14 15.41 19.15
C GLN A 14 -0.03 14.73 19.98
N GLY A 15 0.99 14.16 19.34
CA GLY A 15 2.12 13.50 20.00
C GLY A 15 1.82 12.11 20.55
N HIS A 16 0.63 11.57 20.31
CA HIS A 16 0.29 10.21 20.72
C HIS A 16 0.88 9.20 19.74
N LEU A 17 1.27 8.04 20.25
CA LEU A 17 1.76 6.94 19.43
C LEU A 17 0.62 6.37 18.57
N PRO A 18 0.90 5.97 17.31
CA PRO A 18 -0.07 5.27 16.48
C PRO A 18 -0.53 3.97 17.14
N GLY A 19 -1.84 3.77 17.22
CA GLY A 19 -2.45 2.54 17.71
C GLY A 19 -2.57 1.44 16.63
N PRO A 20 -3.17 0.28 16.97
CA PRO A 20 -3.37 -0.84 16.04
C PRO A 20 -4.21 -0.47 14.82
N GLU A 21 -4.97 0.63 14.88
CA GLU A 21 -5.73 1.19 13.77
C GLU A 21 -4.82 1.49 12.57
N GLY A 22 -3.54 1.80 12.78
CA GLY A 22 -2.54 2.00 11.72
C GLY A 22 -2.51 0.85 10.70
N SER A 23 -2.89 -0.36 11.13
CA SER A 23 -3.00 -1.53 10.26
C SER A 23 -4.04 -1.38 9.17
N LEU A 24 -5.15 -0.67 9.44
CA LEU A 24 -6.16 -0.33 8.42
C LEU A 24 -5.59 0.56 7.33
N LEU A 25 -4.77 1.55 7.71
CA LEU A 25 -4.15 2.47 6.77
C LEU A 25 -3.15 1.72 5.88
N LYS A 26 -2.33 0.84 6.47
CA LYS A 26 -1.36 0.06 5.71
C LYS A 26 -2.03 -0.86 4.68
N LEU A 27 -3.09 -1.57 5.08
CA LEU A 27 -3.87 -2.42 4.18
C LEU A 27 -4.38 -1.62 2.97
N GLN A 28 -5.09 -0.52 3.25
CA GLN A 28 -5.64 0.35 2.21
C GLN A 28 -4.54 0.90 1.30
N TRP A 29 -3.46 1.44 1.87
CA TRP A 29 -2.39 2.02 1.09
C TRP A 29 -1.73 0.97 0.19
N SER A 30 -1.44 -0.22 0.71
CA SER A 30 -0.78 -1.28 -0.07
C SER A 30 -1.65 -1.75 -1.25
N GLU A 31 -2.95 -1.94 -1.04
CA GLU A 31 -3.90 -2.37 -2.08
C GLU A 31 -4.16 -1.24 -3.10
N LEU A 32 -4.30 0.00 -2.63
CA LEU A 32 -4.47 1.17 -3.51
C LEU A 32 -3.22 1.44 -4.35
N ASN A 33 -2.02 1.29 -3.77
CA ASN A 33 -0.78 1.50 -4.51
C ASN A 33 -0.61 0.46 -5.62
N GLN A 34 -0.89 -0.81 -5.35
CA GLN A 34 -0.86 -1.84 -6.39
C GLN A 34 -1.82 -1.51 -7.54
N ARG A 35 -3.08 -1.15 -7.24
CA ARG A 35 -4.06 -0.79 -8.25
C ARG A 35 -3.69 0.46 -9.05
N LEU A 36 -3.12 1.46 -8.39
CA LEU A 36 -2.68 2.70 -9.04
C LEU A 36 -1.55 2.41 -10.04
N VAL A 37 -0.56 1.64 -9.60
CA VAL A 37 0.59 1.35 -10.43
C VAL A 37 0.24 0.37 -11.55
N GLU A 38 -0.64 -0.60 -11.30
CA GLU A 38 -1.19 -1.48 -12.34
C GLU A 38 -1.93 -0.66 -13.42
N LEU A 39 -2.74 0.32 -13.03
CA LEU A 39 -3.36 1.24 -13.98
C LEU A 39 -2.32 2.05 -14.77
N ALA A 40 -1.28 2.56 -14.13
CA ALA A 40 -0.22 3.30 -14.83
C ALA A 40 0.54 2.42 -15.82
N PHE A 41 0.83 1.17 -15.44
CA PHE A 41 1.45 0.16 -16.29
C PHE A 41 0.55 -0.20 -17.49
N GLU A 42 -0.76 -0.34 -17.29
CA GLU A 42 -1.73 -0.57 -18.37
C GLU A 42 -1.81 0.62 -19.35
N LEU A 43 -1.75 1.86 -18.84
CA LEU A 43 -1.80 3.07 -19.65
C LEU A 43 -0.58 3.23 -20.58
N GLU A 44 0.59 2.73 -20.16
CA GLU A 44 1.80 2.68 -21.01
C GLU A 44 1.71 1.61 -22.12
N GLY A 45 0.76 0.67 -22.00
CA GLY A 45 0.50 -0.34 -23.02
C GLY A 45 1.75 -1.18 -23.33
N PRO A 46 2.12 -1.38 -24.61
CA PRO A 46 3.28 -2.18 -24.99
C PRO A 46 4.62 -1.70 -24.42
N PHE A 47 4.74 -0.39 -24.15
CA PHE A 47 5.98 0.22 -23.67
C PHE A 47 6.24 -0.01 -22.19
N SER A 48 5.23 -0.45 -21.42
CA SER A 48 5.31 -0.66 -19.97
C SER A 48 6.32 -1.74 -19.55
N SER A 49 6.61 -2.67 -20.45
CA SER A 49 7.54 -3.76 -20.21
C SER A 49 9.00 -3.41 -20.52
N LEU A 50 9.26 -2.24 -21.09
CA LEU A 50 10.61 -1.81 -21.45
C LEU A 50 11.44 -1.55 -20.19
N ALA A 51 12.71 -1.93 -20.25
CA ALA A 51 13.65 -1.70 -19.17
C ALA A 51 13.95 -0.19 -18.99
N PRO A 52 14.32 0.27 -17.78
CA PRO A 52 14.56 1.69 -17.50
C PRO A 52 15.63 2.35 -18.38
N ASP A 53 16.57 1.57 -18.91
CA ASP A 53 17.65 1.99 -19.80
C ASP A 53 17.24 2.02 -21.29
N SER A 54 16.02 1.59 -21.63
CA SER A 54 15.50 1.70 -22.99
C SER A 54 15.17 3.15 -23.33
N VAL A 55 15.63 3.61 -24.51
CA VAL A 55 15.31 4.95 -25.03
C VAL A 55 13.81 5.18 -25.23
N ASP A 56 13.06 4.09 -25.44
CA ASP A 56 11.61 4.15 -25.68
C ASP A 56 10.80 3.94 -24.39
N ALA A 57 11.45 3.75 -23.24
CA ALA A 57 10.76 3.58 -21.95
C ALA A 57 10.11 4.89 -21.51
N PRO A 58 8.77 4.95 -21.36
CA PRO A 58 8.11 6.13 -20.85
C PRO A 58 8.54 6.36 -19.39
N PHE A 59 8.70 7.63 -19.02
CA PHE A 59 9.13 8.03 -17.67
C PHE A 59 10.35 7.25 -17.17
N GLU A 60 11.31 6.92 -18.05
CA GLU A 60 12.53 6.20 -17.70
C GLU A 60 12.24 4.83 -17.03
N GLY A 61 11.17 4.14 -17.44
CA GLY A 61 10.77 2.84 -16.91
C GLY A 61 10.22 2.87 -15.48
N ARG A 62 9.85 4.07 -14.98
CA ARG A 62 9.34 4.24 -13.61
C ARG A 62 8.18 3.30 -13.29
N TRP A 63 7.17 3.23 -14.14
CA TRP A 63 5.97 2.45 -13.84
C TRP A 63 6.18 0.95 -13.95
N GLN A 64 7.12 0.49 -14.78
CA GLN A 64 7.62 -0.89 -14.77
C GLN A 64 8.22 -1.24 -13.40
N TYR A 65 9.17 -0.42 -12.92
CA TYR A 65 9.82 -0.62 -11.63
C TYR A 65 8.80 -0.62 -10.49
N GLU A 66 7.94 0.39 -10.44
CA GLU A 66 6.92 0.52 -9.40
C GLU A 66 5.95 -0.67 -9.43
N TYR A 67 5.59 -1.18 -10.61
CA TYR A 67 4.64 -2.30 -10.74
C TYR A 67 5.19 -3.56 -10.07
N LEU A 68 6.47 -3.85 -10.31
CA LEU A 68 7.18 -4.94 -9.66
C LEU A 68 7.36 -4.68 -8.16
N ARG A 69 7.72 -3.44 -7.78
CA ARG A 69 7.95 -3.05 -6.38
C ARG A 69 6.68 -3.10 -5.53
N ALA A 70 5.53 -2.71 -6.08
CA ALA A 70 4.28 -2.60 -5.36
C ALA A 70 3.78 -3.96 -4.82
N ARG A 71 4.20 -5.08 -5.42
CA ARG A 71 3.93 -6.44 -4.90
C ARG A 71 4.51 -6.66 -3.51
N GLY A 72 5.65 -6.03 -3.20
CA GLY A 72 6.25 -6.07 -1.87
C GLY A 72 5.40 -5.41 -0.78
N ASN A 73 4.59 -4.40 -1.14
CA ASN A 73 3.84 -3.59 -0.17
C ASN A 73 2.85 -4.42 0.66
N THR A 74 2.33 -5.53 0.13
CA THR A 74 1.39 -6.42 0.83
C THR A 74 2.07 -7.43 1.74
N ILE A 75 3.41 -7.50 1.73
CA ILE A 75 4.24 -8.45 2.49
C ILE A 75 5.10 -7.73 3.52
N GLU A 76 5.76 -6.64 3.10
CA GLU A 76 6.69 -5.91 3.95
C GLU A 76 6.00 -5.20 5.12
N ALA A 77 6.75 -5.01 6.21
CA ALA A 77 6.28 -4.40 7.45
C ALA A 77 5.01 -5.07 8.02
N GLY A 78 4.86 -6.39 7.82
CA GLY A 78 3.69 -7.18 8.21
C GLY A 78 2.82 -7.50 6.99
N THR A 79 2.59 -8.80 6.76
CA THR A 79 1.77 -9.24 5.63
C THR A 79 0.33 -8.76 5.78
N SER A 80 -0.41 -8.71 4.68
CA SER A 80 -1.81 -8.26 4.70
C SER A 80 -2.68 -9.16 5.59
N GLU A 81 -2.37 -10.44 5.71
CA GLU A 81 -3.00 -11.37 6.67
C GLU A 81 -2.72 -10.96 8.11
N VAL A 82 -1.46 -10.69 8.46
CA VAL A 82 -1.09 -10.24 9.80
C VAL A 82 -1.78 -8.92 10.15
N GLN A 83 -1.82 -7.97 9.21
CA GLN A 83 -2.53 -6.71 9.42
C GLN A 83 -4.03 -6.92 9.64
N ARG A 84 -4.66 -7.86 8.91
CA ARG A 84 -6.07 -8.20 9.11
C ARG A 84 -6.32 -8.84 10.47
N ASN A 85 -5.41 -9.68 10.96
CA ASN A 85 -5.48 -10.24 12.31
C ASN A 85 -5.41 -9.15 13.39
N ILE A 86 -4.45 -8.21 13.26
CA ILE A 86 -4.34 -7.06 14.19
C ILE A 86 -5.64 -6.25 14.22
N VAL A 87 -6.27 -6.01 13.07
CA VAL A 87 -7.57 -5.32 13.01
C VAL A 87 -8.66 -6.15 13.69
N ALA A 88 -8.75 -7.45 13.39
CA ALA A 88 -9.74 -8.33 13.99
C ALA A 88 -9.63 -8.35 15.53
N GLU A 89 -8.44 -8.55 16.06
CA GLU A 89 -8.22 -8.75 17.50
C GLU A 89 -8.18 -7.43 18.28
N ARG A 90 -7.40 -6.45 17.80
CA ARG A 90 -7.06 -5.26 18.58
C ARG A 90 -7.95 -4.06 18.28
N VAL A 91 -8.62 -4.05 17.12
CA VAL A 91 -9.57 -2.99 16.77
C VAL A 91 -11.01 -3.47 16.96
N LEU A 92 -11.32 -4.70 16.55
CA LEU A 92 -12.69 -5.24 16.60
C LEU A 92 -12.96 -6.15 17.81
N GLY A 93 -11.94 -6.55 18.58
CA GLY A 93 -12.11 -7.40 19.75
C GLY A 93 -12.55 -8.83 19.46
N LEU A 94 -12.31 -9.32 18.24
CA LEU A 94 -12.67 -10.68 17.84
C LEU A 94 -11.74 -11.71 18.53
N PRO A 95 -12.27 -12.90 18.90
CA PRO A 95 -11.45 -13.95 19.48
C PRO A 95 -10.44 -14.49 18.46
N HIS A 96 -9.27 -14.89 18.97
CA HIS A 96 -8.21 -15.51 18.19
C HIS A 96 -8.66 -16.89 17.67
N ALA A 97 -8.36 -17.18 16.40
CA ALA A 97 -8.37 -18.54 15.86
C ALA A 97 -7.08 -19.27 16.22
#